data_AF-A0A0V1GPE4-F1
#
_entry.id   AF-A0A0V1GPE4-F1
#
_cell.length_a   1.000
_cell.length_b   1.000
_cell.length_c   1.000
_cell.angle_alpha   90.00
_cell.angle_beta   90.00
_cell.angle_gamma   90.00
#
_symmetry.space_group_name_H-M   'P 1'
#
loop_
_entity.id
_entity.type
_entity.pdbx_description
1 polymer ?
#
loop_
_entity_poly.entity_id
_entity_poly.type
_entity_poly.pdbx_seq_one_letter_code
_entity_poly.pdbx_strand_id
1 'polypeptide(L)'
;MDPTATDSAAWIIHTVPGFPKALQAYTFPAEEIAKGHLFLCFTIKEEQLDVISLALRIARPLVYHHDIPAAEVNSRPNLKNLLNGDSSVLPPLTISKEIKTAADPGIKATVFSKGEKSGYGKNFFDNLKVHYCKVVTKN
;
A
#
# COMPACT_ATOMS: atom_id res chain seq x y z
N MET A 1 -2.18 -0.33 19.36
CA MET A 1 -3.45 -1.07 19.44
C MET A 1 -4.55 -0.04 19.29
N ASP A 2 -5.35 -0.12 18.23
CA ASP A 2 -6.52 0.74 18.05
C ASP A 2 -7.63 0.27 19.01
N PRO A 3 -8.12 1.11 19.93
CA PRO A 3 -9.16 0.73 20.90
C PRO A 3 -10.57 0.63 20.29
N THR A 4 -10.75 1.01 19.03
CA THR A 4 -12.06 1.10 18.37
C THR A 4 -12.10 0.21 17.14
N ALA A 5 -12.14 -1.10 17.37
CA ALA A 5 -12.19 -2.12 16.32
C ALA A 5 -13.39 -1.89 15.37
N THR A 6 -13.13 -1.14 14.32
CA THR A 6 -14.00 -0.85 13.17
C THR A 6 -13.24 -1.35 11.95
N ASP A 7 -13.93 -2.00 10.99
CA ASP A 7 -13.32 -2.68 9.82
C ASP A 7 -12.49 -1.70 8.98
N SER A 8 -11.23 -1.52 9.37
CA SER A 8 -10.38 -0.46 8.89
C SER A 8 -8.92 -0.87 8.86
N ALA A 9 -8.19 -0.31 7.91
CA ALA A 9 -6.78 -0.56 7.70
C ALA A 9 -6.03 0.76 7.61
N ALA A 10 -4.77 0.74 8.02
CA ALA A 10 -3.84 1.84 7.82
C ALA A 10 -3.00 1.57 6.57
N TRP A 11 -3.05 2.48 5.62
CA TRP A 11 -2.18 2.47 4.45
C TRP A 11 -1.17 3.60 4.55
N ILE A 12 0.11 3.24 4.61
CA ILE A 12 1.22 4.19 4.73
C ILE A 12 2.01 4.21 3.42
N ILE A 13 2.16 5.41 2.88
CA ILE A 13 3.01 5.74 1.74
C ILE A 13 4.12 6.64 2.27
N HIS A 14 5.36 6.35 1.89
CA HIS A 14 6.52 7.14 2.27
C HIS A 14 7.53 7.19 1.13
N THR A 15 8.62 7.93 1.30
CA THR A 15 9.78 7.90 0.38
C THR A 15 11.07 7.46 1.08
N VAL A 16 11.01 7.18 2.39
CA VAL A 16 12.17 6.78 3.18
C VAL A 16 12.64 5.37 2.81
N PRO A 17 13.90 5.19 2.41
CA PRO A 17 14.42 3.86 2.11
C PRO A 17 14.52 3.00 3.37
N GLY A 18 14.13 1.73 3.27
CA GLY A 18 14.25 0.76 4.38
C GLY A 18 13.24 0.95 5.53
N PHE A 19 12.21 1.77 5.35
CA PHE A 19 11.11 1.94 6.30
C PHE A 19 9.91 1.03 5.97
N PRO A 20 9.18 0.56 7.00
CA PRO A 20 9.69 0.23 8.34
C PRO A 20 10.69 -0.93 8.33
N LYS A 21 11.55 -0.99 9.37
CA LYS A 21 12.27 -2.23 9.69
C LYS A 21 11.28 -3.22 10.31
N ALA A 22 11.03 -4.32 9.61
CA ALA A 22 10.13 -5.36 10.09
C ALA A 22 10.58 -5.90 11.45
N LEU A 23 9.62 -6.07 12.37
CA LEU A 23 9.81 -6.72 13.68
C LEU A 23 10.86 -6.06 14.60
N GLN A 24 11.29 -4.83 14.31
CA GLN A 24 12.29 -4.10 15.10
C GLN A 24 11.81 -2.69 15.41
N ALA A 25 12.27 -2.14 16.54
CA ALA A 25 12.10 -0.72 16.81
C ALA A 25 12.77 0.07 15.69
N TYR A 26 12.01 0.95 15.05
CA TYR A 26 12.51 1.77 13.95
C TYR A 26 13.04 3.09 14.51
N THR A 27 14.31 3.38 14.20
CA THR A 27 14.92 4.69 14.41
C THR A 27 15.16 5.32 13.04
N PHE A 28 14.74 6.56 12.88
CA PHE A 28 14.96 7.30 11.64
C PHE A 28 16.47 7.48 11.39
N PRO A 29 17.03 7.03 10.25
CA PRO A 29 18.45 7.12 9.98
C PRO A 29 18.92 8.58 9.94
N ALA A 30 20.07 8.87 10.54
CA ALA A 30 20.61 10.22 10.58
C ALA A 30 20.93 10.75 9.16
N GLU A 31 21.30 9.86 8.25
CA GLU A 31 21.61 10.15 6.84
C GLU A 31 20.39 10.59 6.04
N GLU A 32 19.19 10.19 6.47
CA GLU A 32 17.92 10.55 5.84
C GLU A 32 17.35 11.87 6.44
N ILE A 33 17.86 12.36 7.58
CA ILE A 33 17.38 13.62 8.20
C ILE A 33 17.65 14.83 7.30
N ALA A 34 18.78 14.83 6.60
CA ALA A 34 19.14 15.89 5.68
C ALA A 34 18.36 15.83 4.34
N LYS A 35 17.60 14.76 4.10
CA LYS A 35 16.87 14.53 2.86
C LYS A 35 15.38 14.84 3.05
N GLY A 36 14.76 15.39 2.01
CA GLY A 36 13.31 15.62 1.99
C GLY A 36 12.56 14.30 1.83
N HIS A 37 11.77 13.93 2.83
CA HIS A 37 10.91 12.75 2.77
C HIS A 37 9.43 13.10 2.89
N LEU A 38 8.60 12.31 2.24
CA LEU A 38 7.14 12.37 2.36
C LEU A 38 6.68 11.17 3.17
N PHE A 39 5.72 11.40 4.07
CA PHE A 39 4.91 10.37 4.72
C PHE A 39 3.44 10.74 4.54
N LEU A 40 2.63 9.77 4.17
CA LEU A 40 1.20 9.90 3.99
C LEU A 40 0.54 8.66 4.58
N CYS A 41 -0.40 8.87 5.50
CA CYS A 41 -1.13 7.81 6.16
C CYS A 41 -2.62 7.98 5.91
N PHE A 42 -3.27 6.93 5.42
CA PHE A 42 -4.72 6.88 5.25
C PHE A 42 -5.31 5.79 6.12
N THR A 43 -6.35 6.13 6.88
CA THR A 43 -7.28 5.14 7.41
C THR A 43 -8.30 4.83 6.31
N ILE A 44 -8.31 3.60 5.84
CA ILE A 44 -9.19 3.10 4.77
C ILE A 44 -10.09 2.02 5.33
N LYS A 45 -11.21 1.75 4.68
CA LYS A 45 -12.02 0.57 4.98
C LYS A 45 -11.38 -0.68 4.37
N GLU A 46 -11.54 -1.82 5.01
CA GLU A 46 -10.98 -3.09 4.53
C GLU A 46 -11.49 -3.48 3.14
N GLU A 47 -12.72 -3.10 2.78
CA GLU A 47 -13.29 -3.32 1.43
C GLU A 47 -12.44 -2.71 0.30
N GLN A 48 -11.65 -1.66 0.59
CA GLN A 48 -10.81 -0.98 -0.40
C GLN A 48 -9.45 -1.65 -0.59
N LEU A 49 -9.07 -2.59 0.28
CA LEU A 49 -7.77 -3.25 0.23
C LEU A 49 -7.56 -4.01 -1.07
N ASP A 50 -8.60 -4.64 -1.63
CA ASP A 50 -8.46 -5.41 -2.87
C ASP A 50 -8.19 -4.49 -4.08
N VAL A 51 -8.83 -3.32 -4.11
CA VAL A 51 -8.60 -2.29 -5.14
C VAL A 51 -7.20 -1.72 -5.05
N ILE A 52 -6.74 -1.40 -3.84
CA ILE A 52 -5.37 -0.94 -3.61
C ILE A 52 -4.38 -2.04 -4.02
N SER A 53 -4.63 -3.29 -3.63
CA SER A 53 -3.77 -4.42 -3.97
C SER A 53 -3.61 -4.61 -5.48
N LEU A 54 -4.68 -4.43 -6.26
CA LEU A 54 -4.58 -4.44 -7.72
C LEU A 54 -3.67 -3.33 -8.25
N ALA A 55 -3.79 -2.12 -7.71
CA ALA A 55 -2.90 -1.01 -8.08
C ALA A 55 -1.44 -1.32 -7.72
N LEU A 56 -1.19 -1.96 -6.58
CA LEU A 56 0.14 -2.40 -6.20
C LEU A 56 0.67 -3.49 -7.14
N ARG A 57 -0.13 -4.50 -7.51
CA ARG A 57 0.28 -5.53 -8.47
C ARG A 57 0.72 -4.94 -9.80
N ILE A 58 0.07 -3.87 -10.26
CA ILE A 58 0.46 -3.14 -11.47
C ILE A 58 1.83 -2.44 -11.29
N ALA A 59 2.06 -1.82 -10.13
CA ALA A 59 3.32 -1.14 -9.80
C ALA A 59 4.48 -2.10 -9.53
N ARG A 60 4.20 -3.38 -9.25
CA ARG A 60 5.19 -4.43 -8.91
C ARG A 60 6.16 -4.02 -7.78
N PRO A 61 5.67 -3.58 -6.61
CA PRO A 61 6.55 -3.25 -5.51
C PRO A 61 7.15 -4.52 -4.90
N LEU A 62 8.28 -4.35 -4.23
CA LEU A 62 8.87 -5.38 -3.39
C LEU A 62 8.19 -5.38 -2.02
N VAL A 63 7.44 -6.45 -1.70
CA VAL A 63 6.82 -6.65 -0.38
C VAL A 63 7.79 -7.43 0.50
N TYR A 64 8.36 -6.77 1.52
CA TYR A 64 9.35 -7.39 2.43
C TYR A 64 8.72 -7.93 3.72
N HIS A 65 7.59 -7.37 4.15
CA HIS A 65 6.88 -7.80 5.34
C HIS A 65 5.43 -7.35 5.27
N HIS A 66 4.54 -8.15 5.85
CA HIS A 66 3.13 -7.84 6.01
C HIS A 66 2.63 -8.47 7.31
N ASP A 67 1.71 -7.76 7.96
CA ASP A 67 1.04 -8.17 9.19
C ASP A 67 -0.45 -8.16 8.89
N ILE A 68 -0.90 -9.12 8.08
CA ILE A 68 -2.27 -9.24 7.61
C ILE A 68 -2.77 -10.66 7.92
N PRO A 69 -3.90 -10.83 8.63
CA PRO A 69 -4.43 -12.15 8.94
C PRO A 69 -4.75 -12.95 7.67
N ALA A 70 -4.55 -14.28 7.73
CA ALA A 70 -4.83 -15.17 6.61
C ALA A 70 -6.30 -15.13 6.15
N ALA A 71 -7.24 -14.77 7.04
CA ALA A 71 -8.65 -14.58 6.71
C ALA A 71 -8.84 -13.45 5.68
N GLU A 72 -8.22 -12.28 5.91
CA GLU A 72 -8.26 -11.15 4.97
C GLU A 72 -7.49 -11.42 3.68
N VAL A 73 -6.38 -12.15 3.77
CA VAL A 73 -5.62 -12.53 2.58
C VAL A 73 -6.46 -13.47 1.70
N ASN A 74 -7.13 -14.46 2.29
CA ASN A 74 -7.90 -15.44 1.53
C ASN A 74 -9.24 -14.92 1.01
N SER A 75 -9.82 -13.89 1.64
CA SER A 75 -11.05 -13.24 1.16
C SER A 75 -10.80 -12.30 -0.03
N ARG A 76 -9.54 -11.94 -0.32
CA ARG A 76 -9.17 -10.90 -1.30
C ARG A 76 -8.16 -11.42 -2.35
N PRO A 77 -8.62 -11.78 -3.56
CA PRO A 77 -7.75 -12.38 -4.58
C PRO A 77 -6.56 -11.49 -5.00
N ASN A 78 -6.75 -10.17 -5.13
CA ASN A 78 -5.64 -9.29 -5.52
C ASN A 78 -4.62 -9.13 -4.40
N LEU A 79 -5.08 -9.08 -3.15
CA LEU A 79 -4.19 -9.04 -1.99
C LEU A 79 -3.36 -10.33 -1.89
N LYS A 80 -4.01 -11.49 -2.02
CA LYS A 80 -3.34 -12.80 -2.05
C LYS A 80 -2.26 -12.87 -3.13
N ASN A 81 -2.60 -12.47 -4.35
CA ASN A 81 -1.66 -12.52 -5.47
C ASN A 81 -0.50 -11.53 -5.26
N LEU A 82 -0.75 -10.34 -4.73
CA LEU A 82 0.29 -9.38 -4.38
C LEU A 82 1.28 -9.97 -3.37
N LEU A 83 0.78 -10.56 -2.28
CA LEU A 83 1.61 -11.13 -1.21
C LEU A 83 2.39 -12.37 -1.65
N ASN A 84 1.85 -13.13 -2.60
CA ASN A 84 2.55 -14.25 -3.25
C ASN A 84 3.60 -13.80 -4.29
N GLY A 85 3.74 -12.48 -4.55
CA GLY A 85 4.63 -11.94 -5.57
C GLY A 85 4.12 -12.10 -7.00
N ASP A 86 2.86 -12.52 -7.18
CA ASP A 86 2.26 -12.65 -8.50
C ASP A 86 1.95 -11.28 -9.12
N SER A 87 2.83 -10.94 -10.05
CA SER A 87 2.83 -9.71 -10.82
C SER A 87 2.19 -9.87 -12.21
N SER A 88 1.52 -11.00 -12.48
CA SER A 88 0.79 -11.25 -13.72
C SER A 88 -0.52 -10.47 -13.73
N VAL A 89 -0.43 -9.23 -14.20
CA VAL A 89 -1.60 -8.38 -14.47
C VAL A 89 -1.81 -8.33 -15.97
N LEU A 90 -3.01 -8.72 -16.42
CA LEU A 90 -3.39 -8.59 -17.82
C LEU A 90 -3.60 -7.11 -18.16
N PRO A 91 -3.31 -6.69 -19.40
CA PRO A 91 -3.59 -5.33 -19.83
C PRO A 91 -5.07 -4.95 -19.61
N PRO A 92 -5.37 -3.70 -19.22
CA PRO A 92 -4.47 -2.54 -19.19
C PRO A 92 -3.53 -2.50 -17.98
N LEU A 93 -2.26 -2.15 -18.19
CA LEU A 93 -1.24 -2.01 -17.14
C LEU A 93 -1.28 -0.62 -16.47
N THR A 94 -2.47 -0.02 -16.40
CA THR A 94 -2.73 1.25 -15.73
C THR A 94 -4.05 1.17 -14.99
N ILE A 95 -4.14 1.90 -13.89
CA ILE A 95 -5.36 2.00 -13.10
C ILE A 95 -5.51 3.41 -12.56
N SER A 96 -6.75 3.87 -12.52
CA SER A 96 -7.20 5.07 -11.82
C SER A 96 -8.48 4.70 -11.09
N LYS A 97 -8.45 4.68 -9.75
CA LYS A 97 -9.60 4.31 -8.93
C LYS A 97 -9.73 5.25 -7.74
N GLU A 98 -10.96 5.66 -7.48
CA GLU A 98 -11.30 6.43 -6.29
C GLU A 98 -11.43 5.49 -5.09
N ILE A 99 -10.80 5.87 -3.98
CA ILE A 99 -10.96 5.28 -2.65
C ILE A 99 -11.52 6.37 -1.72
N LYS A 100 -12.19 5.94 -0.65
CA LYS A 100 -12.76 6.80 0.38
C LYS A 100 -12.20 6.41 1.74
N THR A 101 -11.55 7.35 2.43
CA THR A 101 -11.04 7.12 3.78
C THR A 101 -12.16 6.76 4.76
N ALA A 102 -11.83 6.03 5.83
CA ALA A 102 -12.79 5.55 6.82
C ALA A 102 -13.39 6.65 7.73
N ALA A 103 -12.85 7.88 7.70
CA ALA A 103 -13.39 9.02 8.46
C ALA A 103 -14.83 9.39 8.03
N ASP A 104 -15.53 10.14 8.89
CA ASP A 104 -16.85 10.71 8.59
C ASP A 104 -16.85 12.24 8.79
N PRO A 105 -17.03 13.05 7.73
CA PRO A 105 -17.17 12.65 6.33
C PRO A 105 -15.84 12.19 5.72
N GLY A 106 -15.85 11.06 5.01
CA GLY A 106 -14.64 10.48 4.43
C GLY A 106 -14.10 11.27 3.24
N ILE A 107 -12.77 11.43 3.18
CA ILE A 107 -12.04 12.08 2.09
C ILE A 107 -11.95 11.11 0.89
N LYS A 108 -12.22 11.63 -0.31
CA LYS A 108 -12.00 10.92 -1.57
C LYS A 108 -10.54 11.10 -2.01
N ALA A 109 -9.86 9.99 -2.27
CA ALA A 109 -8.51 9.98 -2.82
C ALA A 109 -8.50 9.13 -4.09
N THR A 110 -7.70 9.50 -5.08
CA THR A 110 -7.58 8.72 -6.32
C THR A 110 -6.24 7.99 -6.32
N VAL A 111 -6.29 6.67 -6.43
CA VAL A 111 -5.12 5.81 -6.57
C VAL A 111 -4.84 5.63 -8.06
N PHE A 112 -3.66 6.08 -8.46
CA PHE A 112 -3.12 5.88 -9.79
C PHE A 112 -1.94 4.89 -9.73
N SER A 113 -1.90 3.96 -10.66
CA SER A 113 -0.74 3.07 -10.82
C SER A 113 -0.48 2.76 -12.29
N LYS A 114 0.80 2.61 -12.63
CA LYS A 114 1.27 2.24 -13.96
C LYS A 114 2.32 1.14 -13.84
N GLY A 115 2.28 0.19 -14.76
CA GLY A 115 3.31 -0.84 -14.90
C GLY A 115 4.43 -0.39 -15.84
N GLU A 116 5.58 -1.06 -15.77
CA GLU A 116 6.75 -0.79 -16.62
C GLU A 116 6.42 -0.80 -18.13
N LYS A 117 5.54 -1.71 -18.56
CA LYS A 117 5.13 -1.88 -19.96
C LYS A 117 3.84 -1.12 -20.33
N SER A 118 3.42 -0.15 -19.52
CA SER A 118 2.17 0.58 -19.71
C SER A 118 2.17 1.61 -20.85
N GLY A 119 3.31 1.81 -21.52
CA GLY A 119 3.48 2.87 -22.53
C GLY A 119 3.77 4.25 -21.93
N TYR A 120 3.64 4.42 -20.61
CA TYR A 120 4.07 5.63 -19.90
C TYR A 120 5.55 5.52 -19.52
N GLY A 121 6.39 6.41 -20.05
CA GLY A 121 7.85 6.40 -19.84
C GLY A 121 8.30 6.40 -18.36
N LYS A 122 9.60 6.13 -18.12
CA LYS A 122 10.26 5.88 -16.81
C LYS A 122 10.35 7.08 -15.85
N ASN A 123 9.47 8.07 -15.99
CA ASN A 123 9.80 9.44 -15.57
C ASN A 123 9.16 9.90 -14.24
N PHE A 124 8.41 9.06 -13.50
CA PHE A 124 7.69 9.58 -12.32
C PHE A 124 7.52 8.64 -11.11
N PHE A 125 7.43 7.32 -11.28
CA PHE A 125 7.11 6.40 -10.17
C PHE A 125 8.12 5.26 -9.95
N ASP A 126 9.15 5.18 -10.78
CA ASP A 126 10.08 4.04 -10.82
C ASP A 126 10.90 3.89 -9.52
N ASN A 127 10.95 4.94 -8.68
CA ASN A 127 11.62 4.95 -7.38
C ASN A 127 10.66 5.01 -6.18
N LEU A 128 9.33 4.92 -6.37
CA LEU A 128 8.39 4.87 -5.25
C LEU A 128 8.45 3.48 -4.60
N LYS A 129 9.44 3.27 -3.73
CA LYS A 129 9.75 1.98 -3.10
C LYS A 129 8.89 1.69 -1.89
N VAL A 130 7.59 1.97 -1.92
CA VAL A 130 6.87 2.05 -0.64
C VAL A 130 5.40 1.71 -0.73
N HIS A 131 5.05 0.56 -0.16
CA HIS A 131 3.70 0.28 0.30
C HIS A 131 3.78 -0.56 1.58
N TYR A 132 3.72 0.10 2.74
CA TYR A 132 3.47 -0.59 3.99
C TYR A 132 1.98 -0.49 4.28
N CYS A 133 1.28 -1.62 4.15
CA CYS A 133 -0.12 -1.73 4.53
C CYS A 133 -0.17 -2.52 5.83
N LYS A 134 -0.70 -1.89 6.89
CA LYS A 134 -1.05 -2.57 8.13
C LYS A 134 -2.57 -2.64 8.20
N VAL A 135 -3.09 -3.84 8.08
CA VAL A 135 -4.53 -4.09 8.27
C VAL A 135 -4.75 -4.31 9.76
N VAL A 136 -5.63 -3.52 10.37
CA VAL A 136 -5.99 -3.68 11.79
C VAL A 136 -7.40 -4.27 11.83
N THR A 137 -7.47 -5.60 11.74
CA THR A 137 -8.76 -6.30 11.78
C THR A 137 -9.28 -6.41 13.21
N LYS A 138 -10.60 -6.57 13.37
CA LYS A 138 -11.19 -7.07 14.62
C LYS A 138 -10.55 -8.41 14.99
N ASN A 139 -10.11 -8.55 16.24
CA ASN A 139 -10.01 -9.85 16.90
C ASN A 139 -11.39 -10.24 17.41
#